data_AF-A0A7R9JEV7-F1
#
_entry.id   AF-A0A7R9JEV7-F1
#
_cell.length_a   1.000
_cell.length_b   1.000
_cell.length_c   1.000
_cell.angle_alpha   90.00
_cell.angle_beta   90.00
_cell.angle_gamma   90.00
#
_symmetry.space_group_name_H-M   'P 1'
#
loop_
_entity.id
_entity.type
_entity.pdbx_description
1 polymer ?
#
loop_
_entity_poly.entity_id
_entity_poly.type
_entity_poly.pdbx_seq_one_letter_code
_entity_poly.pdbx_strand_id
1 'polypeptide(L)'
;MWKKIEAEQESWINRYDSEMDEREVELNLLKNKKAEDYKELEDLALVFHHHQTEIDDYLDIKEVKQQTLAREMLLNCSALLIQDWWRYTMYRKKLGPYKPQKKEKKGVKGKGKKGGKKKKK
;
A
#
# COMPACT_ATOMS: atom_id res chain seq x y z
N MET A 1 -38.26 3.16 -81.73
CA MET A 1 -37.06 3.95 -81.41
C MET A 1 -37.21 4.62 -80.04
N TRP A 2 -38.22 5.46 -79.83
CA TRP A 2 -38.52 6.12 -78.54
C TRP A 2 -38.63 5.17 -77.33
N LYS A 3 -39.44 4.10 -77.43
CA LYS A 3 -39.58 3.10 -76.36
C LYS A 3 -38.27 2.44 -75.90
N LYS A 4 -37.27 2.34 -76.80
CA LYS A 4 -35.97 1.75 -76.44
C LYS A 4 -35.14 2.72 -75.61
N ILE A 5 -35.23 4.01 -75.94
CA ILE A 5 -34.52 5.09 -75.23
C ILE A 5 -35.12 5.28 -73.84
N GLU A 6 -36.46 5.25 -73.72
CA GLU A 6 -37.15 5.31 -72.44
C GLU A 6 -36.78 4.14 -71.53
N ALA A 7 -36.77 2.90 -72.06
CA ALA A 7 -36.38 1.73 -71.28
C ALA A 7 -34.90 1.76 -70.84
N GLU A 8 -34.01 2.29 -71.67
CA GLU A 8 -32.60 2.48 -71.30
C GLU A 8 -32.48 3.53 -70.18
N GLN A 9 -33.20 4.65 -70.30
CA GLN A 9 -33.22 5.69 -69.28
C GLN A 9 -33.79 5.18 -67.95
N GLU A 10 -34.89 4.43 -67.96
CA GLU A 10 -35.44 3.78 -66.76
C GLU A 10 -34.44 2.79 -66.15
N SER A 11 -33.71 2.03 -66.96
CA SER A 11 -32.69 1.10 -66.46
C SER A 11 -31.54 1.82 -65.73
N TRP A 12 -31.12 2.98 -66.25
CA TRP A 12 -30.06 3.78 -65.62
C TRP A 12 -30.54 4.44 -64.33
N ILE A 13 -31.79 4.93 -64.30
CA ILE A 13 -32.39 5.50 -63.09
C ILE A 13 -32.50 4.43 -62.01
N ASN A 14 -33.10 3.28 -62.31
CA ASN A 14 -33.24 2.18 -61.35
C ASN A 14 -31.90 1.68 -60.83
N ARG A 15 -30.89 1.60 -61.71
CA ARG A 15 -29.53 1.21 -61.31
C ARG A 15 -28.91 2.24 -60.37
N TYR A 16 -29.02 3.52 -60.70
CA TYR A 16 -28.48 4.58 -59.86
C TYR A 16 -29.16 4.60 -58.48
N ASP A 17 -30.49 4.52 -58.44
CA ASP A 17 -31.25 4.49 -57.19
C ASP A 17 -30.87 3.27 -56.34
N SER A 18 -30.73 2.08 -56.95
CA SER A 18 -30.26 0.88 -56.24
C SER A 18 -28.84 1.04 -55.69
N GLU A 19 -27.92 1.61 -56.49
CA GLU A 19 -26.54 1.86 -56.04
C GLU A 19 -26.50 2.92 -54.91
N MET A 20 -27.40 3.91 -54.92
CA MET A 20 -27.51 4.91 -53.85
C MET A 20 -28.08 4.30 -52.56
N ASP A 21 -29.13 3.49 -52.66
CA ASP A 21 -29.74 2.80 -51.50
C ASP A 21 -28.74 1.85 -50.84
N GLU A 22 -28.00 1.05 -51.62
CA GLU A 22 -26.95 0.17 -51.10
C GLU A 22 -25.88 0.96 -50.35
N ARG A 23 -25.43 2.09 -50.92
CA ARG A 23 -24.43 2.95 -50.29
C ARG A 23 -24.93 3.62 -49.03
N GLU A 24 -26.21 4.00 -48.97
CA GLU A 24 -26.82 4.55 -47.77
C GLU A 24 -26.92 3.50 -46.66
N VAL A 25 -27.29 2.26 -46.98
CA VAL A 25 -27.30 1.14 -46.04
C VAL A 25 -25.90 0.87 -45.49
N GLU A 26 -24.89 0.76 -46.34
CA GLU A 26 -23.50 0.57 -45.92
C GLU A 26 -23.01 1.70 -45.00
N LEU A 27 -23.32 2.94 -45.36
CA LEU A 27 -22.92 4.12 -44.60
C LEU A 27 -23.58 4.11 -43.22
N ASN A 28 -24.86 3.76 -43.13
CA ASN A 28 -25.57 3.65 -41.86
C ASN A 28 -25.04 2.49 -41.00
N LEU A 29 -24.71 1.34 -41.59
CA LEU A 29 -24.07 0.23 -40.89
C LEU A 29 -22.72 0.64 -40.30
N LEU A 30 -21.88 1.34 -41.08
CA LEU A 30 -20.58 1.83 -40.61
C LEU A 30 -20.71 2.87 -39.51
N LYS A 31 -21.69 3.78 -39.60
CA LYS A 31 -21.99 4.75 -38.53
C LYS A 31 -22.40 4.05 -37.24
N ASN A 32 -23.26 3.04 -37.33
CA ASN A 32 -23.73 2.29 -36.16
C ASN A 32 -22.57 1.54 -35.48
N LYS A 33 -21.76 0.81 -36.26
CA LYS A 33 -20.55 0.14 -35.74
C LYS A 33 -19.60 1.11 -35.07
N LYS A 34 -19.33 2.25 -35.72
CA LYS A 34 -18.49 3.30 -35.14
C LYS A 34 -19.05 3.80 -33.81
N ALA A 35 -20.36 4.00 -33.71
CA ALA A 35 -20.99 4.44 -32.47
C ALA A 35 -20.95 3.37 -31.36
N GLU A 36 -21.04 2.09 -31.71
CA GLU A 36 -20.86 0.96 -30.80
C GLU A 36 -19.41 0.91 -30.28
N ASP A 37 -18.42 0.96 -31.17
CA ASP A 37 -17.00 0.97 -30.81
C ASP A 37 -16.65 2.14 -29.87
N TYR A 38 -17.21 3.33 -30.10
CA TYR A 38 -16.99 4.47 -29.19
C TYR A 38 -17.58 4.27 -27.80
N LYS A 39 -18.75 3.62 -27.70
CA LYS A 39 -19.35 3.31 -26.39
C LYS A 39 -18.49 2.30 -25.64
N GLU A 40 -18.04 1.25 -26.32
CA GLU A 40 -17.14 0.27 -25.71
C GLU A 40 -15.83 0.90 -25.24
N LEU A 41 -15.28 1.83 -26.03
CA LEU A 41 -14.08 2.58 -25.66
C LEU A 41 -14.31 3.49 -24.44
N GLU A 42 -15.45 4.17 -24.36
CA GLU A 42 -15.81 5.03 -23.23
C GLU A 42 -15.98 4.21 -21.95
N ASP A 43 -16.68 3.08 -22.01
CA ASP A 43 -16.86 2.16 -20.90
C ASP A 43 -15.52 1.61 -20.41
N LEU A 44 -14.65 1.20 -21.35
CA LEU A 44 -13.32 0.69 -21.01
C LEU A 44 -12.42 1.77 -20.41
N ALA A 45 -12.48 3.01 -20.91
CA ALA A 45 -11.74 4.13 -20.35
C ALA A 45 -12.18 4.43 -18.91
N LEU A 46 -13.48 4.36 -18.63
CA LEU A 46 -14.02 4.57 -17.28
C LEU A 46 -13.52 3.50 -16.30
N VAL A 47 -13.56 2.23 -16.71
CA VAL A 47 -13.03 1.10 -15.94
C VAL A 47 -11.54 1.25 -15.72
N PHE A 48 -10.78 1.62 -16.75
CA PHE A 48 -9.35 1.85 -16.66
C PHE A 48 -9.01 2.95 -15.64
N HIS A 49 -9.70 4.10 -15.71
CA HIS A 49 -9.48 5.19 -14.78
C HIS A 49 -9.80 4.80 -13.34
N HIS A 50 -10.89 4.06 -13.12
CA HIS A 50 -11.24 3.56 -11.80
C HIS A 50 -10.14 2.67 -11.23
N HIS A 51 -9.69 1.67 -11.98
CA HIS A 51 -8.61 0.79 -11.51
C HIS A 51 -7.28 1.52 -11.33
N GLN A 52 -6.96 2.50 -12.18
CA GLN A 52 -5.76 3.30 -12.01
C GLN A 52 -5.78 4.05 -10.67
N THR A 53 -6.92 4.64 -10.29
CA THR A 53 -7.05 5.30 -8.98
C THR A 53 -6.87 4.33 -7.82
N GLU A 54 -7.43 3.11 -7.90
CA GLU A 54 -7.24 2.10 -6.85
C GLU A 54 -5.78 1.65 -6.73
N ILE A 55 -5.08 1.52 -7.86
CA ILE A 55 -3.66 1.15 -7.89
C ILE A 55 -2.82 2.26 -7.26
N ASP A 56 -3.05 3.51 -7.62
CA ASP A 56 -2.31 4.65 -7.11
C ASP A 56 -2.51 4.80 -5.59
N ASP A 57 -3.76 4.72 -5.12
CA ASP A 57 -4.09 4.73 -3.68
C ASP A 57 -3.38 3.59 -2.93
N TYR A 58 -3.35 2.39 -3.50
CA TYR A 58 -2.67 1.25 -2.91
C TYR A 58 -1.16 1.45 -2.83
N LEU A 59 -0.55 2.00 -3.88
CA LEU A 59 0.89 2.28 -3.92
C LEU A 59 1.29 3.30 -2.85
N ASP A 60 0.52 4.37 -2.68
CA ASP A 60 0.73 5.37 -1.63
C ASP A 60 0.66 4.74 -0.23
N ILE A 61 -0.39 3.96 0.04
CA ILE A 61 -0.54 3.25 1.33
C ILE A 61 0.62 2.29 1.55
N LYS A 62 1.05 1.58 0.51
CA LYS A 62 2.15 0.62 0.60
C LYS A 62 3.48 1.32 0.89
N GLU A 63 3.75 2.44 0.24
CA GLU A 63 4.97 3.23 0.47
C GLU A 63 5.01 3.74 1.91
N VAL A 64 3.93 4.35 2.40
CA VAL A 64 3.84 4.84 3.78
C VAL A 64 4.10 3.69 4.76
N LYS A 65 3.46 2.52 4.56
CA LYS A 65 3.69 1.33 5.41
C LYS A 65 5.14 0.86 5.40
N GLN A 66 5.81 0.89 4.26
CA GLN A 66 7.22 0.51 4.16
C GLN A 66 8.12 1.50 4.90
N GLN A 67 7.86 2.80 4.75
CA GLN A 67 8.61 3.84 5.46
C GLN A 67 8.42 3.76 6.98
N THR A 68 7.19 3.54 7.45
CA THR A 68 6.91 3.38 8.88
C THR A 68 7.61 2.15 9.46
N LEU A 69 7.52 1.01 8.76
CA LEU A 69 8.18 -0.23 9.20
C LEU A 69 9.70 -0.05 9.25
N ALA A 70 10.30 0.55 8.21
CA ALA A 70 11.74 0.83 8.19
C ALA A 70 12.16 1.74 9.35
N ARG A 71 11.36 2.77 9.65
CA ARG A 71 11.60 3.68 10.77
C ARG A 71 11.50 2.95 12.11
N GLU A 72 10.48 2.14 12.32
CA GLU A 72 10.30 1.35 13.55
C GLU A 72 11.45 0.37 13.76
N MET A 73 11.88 -0.33 12.70
CA MET A 73 13.04 -1.23 12.76
C MET A 73 14.30 -0.48 13.15
N LEU A 74 14.57 0.68 12.54
CA LEU A 74 15.72 1.51 12.88
C LEU A 74 15.68 1.97 14.34
N LEU A 75 14.52 2.46 14.80
CA LEU A 75 14.33 2.89 16.18
C LEU A 75 14.55 1.73 17.16
N ASN A 76 13.99 0.55 16.89
CA ASN A 76 14.17 -0.63 17.73
C ASN A 76 15.64 -1.07 17.79
N CYS A 77 16.34 -1.13 16.66
CA CYS A 77 17.76 -1.44 16.62
C CYS A 77 18.57 -0.42 17.43
N SER A 78 18.31 0.88 17.26
CA SER A 78 18.99 1.92 18.02
C SER A 78 18.72 1.83 19.52
N ALA A 79 17.47 1.54 19.91
CA ALA A 79 17.08 1.37 21.30
C ALA A 79 17.79 0.17 21.94
N LEU A 80 17.89 -0.96 21.23
CA LEU A 80 18.63 -2.14 21.70
C LEU A 80 20.11 -1.81 21.92
N LEU A 81 20.76 -1.12 20.99
CA LEU A 81 22.16 -0.71 21.14
C LEU A 81 22.37 0.20 22.36
N ILE A 82 21.47 1.16 22.58
CA ILE A 82 21.51 2.05 23.75
C ILE A 82 21.30 1.25 25.03
N GLN A 83 20.32 0.34 25.06
CA GLN A 83 20.04 -0.53 26.20
C GLN A 83 21.24 -1.41 26.55
N ASP A 84 21.86 -2.04 25.55
CA ASP A 84 23.02 -2.90 25.75
C ASP A 84 24.24 -2.11 26.20
N TRP A 85 24.50 -0.95 25.57
CA TRP A 85 25.55 -0.03 26.03
C TRP A 85 25.33 0.39 27.48
N TRP A 86 24.09 0.69 27.87
CA TRP A 86 23.78 1.08 29.24
C TRP A 86 23.94 -0.09 30.21
N ARG A 87 23.43 -1.29 29.90
CA ARG A 87 23.61 -2.50 30.71
C ARG A 87 25.10 -2.80 30.90
N TYR A 88 25.88 -2.69 29.84
CA TYR A 88 27.33 -2.87 29.88
C TYR A 88 28.03 -1.84 30.76
N THR A 89 27.62 -0.58 30.66
CA THR A 89 28.14 0.51 31.48
C THR A 89 27.80 0.31 32.95
N MET A 90 26.56 -0.09 33.26
CA MET A 90 26.10 -0.41 34.62
C MET A 90 26.93 -1.55 35.23
N TYR A 91 27.19 -2.61 34.46
CA TYR A 91 28.03 -3.73 34.88
C TYR A 91 29.49 -3.28 35.13
N ARG A 92 30.13 -2.63 34.15
CA ARG A 92 31.53 -2.19 34.25
C ARG A 92 31.77 -1.19 35.39
N LYS A 93 30.84 -0.25 35.58
CA LYS A 93 30.92 0.77 36.63
C LYS A 93 30.35 0.30 37.98
N LYS A 94 29.89 -0.96 38.08
CA LYS A 94 29.29 -1.55 39.30
C LYS A 94 28.19 -0.67 39.90
N LEU A 95 27.32 -0.16 39.02
CA LEU A 95 26.19 0.69 39.39
C LEU A 95 24.96 -0.17 39.67
N GLY A 96 24.02 0.37 40.46
CA GLY A 96 22.74 -0.29 40.77
C GLY A 96 22.92 -1.70 41.36
N PRO A 97 22.26 -2.74 40.80
CA PRO A 97 22.32 -4.12 41.31
C PRO A 97 23.73 -4.74 41.32
N TYR A 98 24.64 -4.24 40.49
CA TYR A 98 26.02 -4.75 40.38
C TYR A 98 26.98 -4.12 41.40
N LYS A 99 26.50 -3.19 42.24
CA LYS A 99 27.31 -2.58 43.28
C LYS A 99 27.71 -3.64 44.31
N PRO A 100 29.01 -3.80 44.63
CA PRO A 100 29.41 -4.78 45.63
C PRO A 100 28.73 -4.43 46.95
N GLN A 101 27.94 -5.38 47.46
CA GLN A 101 27.36 -5.29 48.79
C GLN A 101 28.50 -5.02 49.76
N LYS A 102 28.41 -3.92 50.54
CA LYS A 102 29.35 -3.67 51.62
C LYS A 102 29.25 -4.89 52.53
N LYS A 103 30.28 -5.73 52.54
CA LYS A 103 30.39 -6.81 53.53
C LYS A 103 30.32 -6.11 54.88
N GLU A 104 29.21 -6.26 55.59
CA GLU A 104 29.17 -5.93 57.01
C GLU A 104 30.35 -6.67 57.62
N LYS A 105 31.32 -5.92 58.14
CA LYS A 105 32.42 -6.50 58.90
C LYS A 105 31.74 -7.27 60.03
N LYS A 106 31.65 -8.61 59.91
CA LYS A 106 31.26 -9.47 61.02
C LYS A 106 32.23 -9.16 62.14
N GLY A 107 31.76 -8.34 63.09
CA GLY A 107 32.53 -7.96 64.25
C GLY A 107 33.06 -9.22 64.90
N VAL A 108 34.37 -9.28 65.06
CA VAL A 108 35.04 -10.30 65.85
C VAL A 108 34.41 -10.22 67.25
N LYS A 109 33.49 -11.14 67.55
CA LYS A 109 32.84 -11.22 68.84
C LYS A 109 33.83 -11.86 69.80
N GLY A 110 34.70 -11.01 70.36
CA GLY A 110 35.61 -11.36 71.44
C GLY A 110 34.83 -11.92 72.63
N LYS A 111 35.33 -13.04 73.17
CA LYS A 111 34.97 -13.59 74.47
C LYS A 111 34.98 -12.49 75.55
N GLY A 112 33.92 -12.39 76.36
CA GLY A 112 34.06 -11.83 77.71
C GLY A 112 32.83 -11.16 78.32
N LYS A 113 32.35 -11.79 79.41
CA LYS A 113 31.65 -11.23 80.59
C LYS A 113 30.14 -10.89 80.54
N LYS A 114 29.38 -11.83 81.14
CA LYS A 114 28.49 -11.69 82.32
C LYS A 114 27.78 -10.35 82.55
N GLY A 115 26.44 -10.46 82.63
CA GLY A 115 25.64 -9.83 83.70
C GLY A 115 24.64 -8.78 83.23
N GLY A 116 23.36 -8.97 83.57
CA GLY A 116 22.38 -7.88 83.49
C GLY A 116 20.96 -8.28 83.11
N LYS A 117 20.23 -8.85 84.06
CA LYS A 117 18.78 -9.12 84.05
C LYS A 117 18.01 -7.78 83.98
N LYS A 118 17.11 -7.57 83.01
CA LYS A 118 15.84 -6.83 83.25
C LYS A 118 14.79 -7.08 82.16
N LYS A 119 13.58 -7.31 82.67
CA LYS A 119 12.32 -7.72 82.02
C LYS A 119 11.44 -6.48 81.79
N LYS A 120 10.44 -6.62 80.90
CA LYS A 120 9.27 -5.73 80.61
C LYS A 120 9.61 -4.50 79.74
N LYS A 121 8.78 -4.11 78.77
CA LYS A 121 7.31 -4.26 78.64
C LYS A 121 6.93 -4.47 77.17
#